data_AF-A0A6I9N4Q8-F1
#
_entry.id   AF-A0A6I9N4Q8-F1
#
_cell.length_a   1.000
_cell.length_b   1.000
_cell.length_c   1.000
_cell.angle_alpha   90.00
_cell.angle_beta   90.00
_cell.angle_gamma   90.00
#
_symmetry.space_group_name_H-M   'P 1'
#
loop_
_entity.id
_entity.type
_entity.pdbx_description
1 polymer ?
#
loop_
_entity_poly.entity_id
_entity_poly.type
_entity_poly.pdbx_seq_one_letter_code
_entity_poly.pdbx_strand_id
1 'polypeptide(L)'
;MRGVLALRHPIKNGIIRNWDDMEKIWHHTFQQLGVDPNDHPVLLTEAAMNPLGNRQRVVEIMFECFNVPFTYVAMQAVLALYAAGRSTGT
;
A
#
# COMPACT_ATOMS: atom_id res chain seq x y z
N MET A 1 -6.37 -27.05 15.84
CA MET A 1 -5.14 -26.63 15.13
C MET A 1 -4.88 -25.11 15.27
N ARG A 2 -4.99 -24.55 16.48
CA ARG A 2 -4.53 -23.18 16.77
C ARG A 2 -3.10 -23.32 17.31
N GLY A 3 -2.09 -22.96 16.51
CA GLY A 3 -0.69 -23.06 16.91
C GLY A 3 0.33 -23.44 15.82
N VAL A 4 -0.12 -23.81 14.61
CA VAL A 4 0.82 -24.22 13.52
C VAL A 4 1.37 -23.02 12.74
N LEU A 5 0.68 -21.88 12.75
CA LEU A 5 1.05 -20.68 11.99
C LEU A 5 1.33 -19.51 12.93
N ALA A 6 2.49 -18.88 12.74
CA ALA A 6 2.85 -17.63 13.41
C ALA A 6 2.35 -16.45 12.57
N LEU A 7 1.42 -15.66 13.13
CA LEU A 7 0.89 -14.48 12.46
C LEU A 7 1.91 -13.33 12.54
N ARG A 8 2.17 -12.67 11.40
CA ARG A 8 3.07 -11.51 11.30
C ARG A 8 2.29 -10.32 10.77
N HIS A 9 2.63 -9.12 11.27
CA HIS A 9 2.04 -7.86 10.84
C HIS A 9 3.13 -6.99 10.19
N PRO A 10 3.17 -6.87 8.85
CA PRO A 10 4.20 -6.11 8.17
C PRO A 10 4.09 -4.60 8.38
N ILE A 11 2.93 -4.11 8.84
CA ILE A 11 2.67 -2.69 9.09
C ILE A 11 2.52 -2.45 10.59
N LYS A 12 3.28 -1.49 11.13
CA LYS A 12 3.18 -1.05 12.53
C LYS A 12 3.04 0.47 12.59
N ASN A 13 1.98 0.94 13.25
CA ASN A 13 1.64 2.38 13.35
C ASN A 13 1.56 3.07 11.98
N GLY A 14 0.97 2.41 10.98
CA GLY A 14 0.85 2.94 9.62
C GLY A 14 2.13 2.93 8.79
N ILE A 15 3.24 2.41 9.33
CA ILE A 15 4.54 2.34 8.65
C ILE A 15 4.88 0.88 8.33
N ILE A 16 5.25 0.62 7.08
CA ILE A 16 5.73 -0.71 6.64
C ILE A 16 7.08 -0.99 7.32
N ARG A 17 7.19 -2.15 7.96
CA ARG A 17 8.37 -2.64 8.70
C ARG A 17 8.93 -3.94 8.14
N ASN A 18 8.15 -4.70 7.39
CA ASN A 18 8.60 -5.91 6.71
C ASN A 18 8.10 -5.86 5.25
N TRP A 19 9.03 -5.73 4.32
CA TRP A 19 8.73 -5.58 2.89
C TRP A 19 8.38 -6.92 2.24
N ASP A 20 9.11 -7.99 2.57
CA ASP A 20 8.84 -9.34 2.05
C ASP A 20 7.39 -9.81 2.33
N ASP A 21 6.88 -9.52 3.52
CA ASP A 21 5.51 -9.86 3.90
C ASP A 21 4.50 -8.88 3.28
N MET A 22 4.89 -7.62 3.02
CA MET A 22 4.03 -6.66 2.33
C MET A 22 3.86 -7.00 0.84
N GLU A 23 4.93 -7.40 0.16
CA GLU A 23 4.89 -7.86 -1.23
C GLU A 23 3.93 -9.04 -1.40
N LYS A 24 3.96 -10.02 -0.48
CA LYS A 24 2.99 -11.14 -0.47
C LYS A 24 1.55 -10.67 -0.32
N ILE A 25 1.30 -9.66 0.51
CA ILE A 25 -0.05 -9.06 0.67
C ILE A 25 -0.49 -8.41 -0.64
N TRP A 26 0.37 -7.66 -1.32
CA TRP A 26 0.03 -7.05 -2.60
C TRP A 26 -0.20 -8.10 -3.70
N HIS A 27 0.64 -9.13 -3.81
CA HIS A 27 0.39 -10.26 -4.72
C HIS A 27 -0.97 -10.91 -4.46
N HIS A 28 -1.30 -11.17 -3.19
CA HIS A 28 -2.60 -11.71 -2.82
C HIS A 28 -3.74 -10.75 -3.21
N THR A 29 -3.55 -9.45 -3.05
CA THR A 29 -4.56 -8.43 -3.37
C THR A 29 -4.91 -8.43 -4.86
N PHE A 30 -3.91 -8.39 -5.75
CA PHE A 30 -4.15 -8.46 -7.19
C PHE A 30 -4.82 -9.78 -7.61
N GLN A 31 -4.39 -10.91 -7.01
CA GLN A 31 -5.03 -12.21 -7.24
C GLN A 31 -6.50 -12.22 -6.81
N GLN A 32 -6.84 -11.65 -5.65
CA GLN A 32 -8.22 -11.58 -5.17
C GLN A 32 -9.09 -10.65 -6.02
N LEU A 33 -8.50 -9.59 -6.56
CA LEU A 33 -9.18 -8.71 -7.51
C LEU A 33 -9.35 -9.36 -8.90
N GLY A 34 -8.58 -10.41 -9.21
CA GLY A 34 -8.64 -11.09 -10.50
C GLY A 34 -8.11 -10.26 -11.67
N VAL A 35 -7.14 -9.39 -11.40
CA VAL A 35 -6.57 -8.44 -12.38
C VAL A 35 -5.07 -8.62 -12.54
N ASP A 36 -4.54 -8.30 -13.71
CA ASP A 36 -3.09 -8.19 -13.95
C ASP A 36 -2.61 -6.78 -13.56
N PRO A 37 -1.72 -6.63 -12.56
CA PRO A 37 -1.20 -5.32 -12.17
C PRO A 37 -0.55 -4.53 -13.33
N ASN A 38 -0.04 -5.20 -14.37
CA ASN A 38 0.59 -4.57 -15.52
C ASN A 38 -0.38 -3.71 -16.35
N ASP A 39 -1.69 -3.99 -16.26
CA ASP A 39 -2.73 -3.32 -17.03
C ASP A 39 -3.46 -2.23 -16.22
N HIS A 40 -3.10 -2.03 -14.94
CA HIS A 40 -3.87 -1.19 -14.03
C HIS A 40 -3.03 -0.19 -13.23
N PRO A 41 -3.32 1.12 -13.33
CA PRO A 41 -2.69 2.10 -12.47
C PRO A 41 -3.09 1.89 -11.00
N VAL A 42 -2.15 2.11 -10.08
CA VAL A 42 -2.35 1.84 -8.65
C VAL A 42 -2.31 3.13 -7.84
N LEU A 43 -3.34 3.35 -7.01
CA LEU A 43 -3.35 4.37 -5.97
C LEU A 43 -3.04 3.73 -4.62
N LEU A 44 -1.95 4.15 -3.99
CA LEU A 44 -1.56 3.74 -2.64
C LEU A 44 -1.84 4.84 -1.63
N THR A 45 -2.03 4.44 -0.38
CA THR A 45 -2.24 5.37 0.73
C THR A 45 -1.11 5.27 1.74
N GLU A 46 -0.71 6.40 2.31
CA GLU A 46 0.31 6.44 3.38
C GLU A 46 -0.11 7.32 4.56
N ALA A 47 0.57 7.09 5.70
CA ALA A 47 0.45 7.94 6.88
C ALA A 47 1.16 9.28 6.67
N ALA A 48 0.72 10.34 7.36
CA ALA A 48 1.26 11.69 7.22
C ALA A 48 2.77 11.81 7.50
N MET A 49 3.27 10.98 8.42
CA MET A 49 4.69 10.96 8.82
C MET A 49 5.44 9.76 8.21
N ASN A 50 5.06 9.32 7.02
CA ASN A 50 5.77 8.24 6.32
C ASN A 50 7.18 8.71 5.90
N PRO A 51 8.25 7.99 6.26
CA PRO A 51 9.59 8.33 5.79
C PRO A 51 9.68 8.33 4.27
N LEU A 52 10.43 9.27 3.70
CA LEU A 52 10.62 9.36 2.24
C LEU A 52 11.17 8.05 1.65
N GLY A 53 12.10 7.40 2.34
CA GLY A 53 12.66 6.11 1.90
C GLY A 53 11.60 5.01 1.78
N ASN A 54 10.60 5.00 2.66
CA ASN A 54 9.48 4.07 2.54
C ASN A 54 8.62 4.38 1.33
N ARG A 55 8.34 5.67 1.08
CA ARG A 55 7.60 6.08 -0.12
C ARG A 55 8.35 5.66 -1.39
N GLN A 56 9.66 5.89 -1.46
CA GLN A 56 10.51 5.47 -2.57
C GLN A 56 10.46 3.96 -2.77
N ARG A 57 10.57 3.18 -1.68
CA ARG A 57 10.52 1.72 -1.75
C ARG A 57 9.17 1.18 -2.22
N VAL A 58 8.05 1.78 -1.82
CA VAL A 58 6.72 1.42 -2.34
C VAL A 58 6.67 1.62 -3.86
N VAL A 59 7.14 2.78 -4.34
CA VAL A 59 7.14 3.11 -5.77
C VAL A 59 8.04 2.17 -6.56
N GLU A 60 9.24 1.89 -6.05
CA GLU A 60 10.17 0.90 -6.62
C GLU A 60 9.50 -0.46 -6.79
N ILE A 61 8.92 -1.02 -5.73
CA ILE A 61 8.26 -2.33 -5.77
C ILE A 61 7.11 -2.34 -6.79
N MET A 62 6.29 -1.30 -6.82
CA MET A 62 5.15 -1.22 -7.74
C MET A 62 5.59 -1.25 -9.20
N PHE A 63 6.68 -0.57 -9.55
CA PHE A 63 7.20 -0.56 -10.92
C PHE A 63 8.08 -1.77 -11.25
N GLU A 64 8.95 -2.21 -10.35
CA GLU A 64 9.96 -3.22 -10.65
C GLU A 64 9.48 -4.65 -10.38
N CYS A 65 8.57 -4.85 -9.43
CA CYS A 65 8.04 -6.17 -9.08
C CYS A 65 6.65 -6.43 -9.68
N PHE A 66 5.81 -5.40 -9.77
CA PHE A 66 4.43 -5.50 -10.24
C PHE A 66 4.18 -4.86 -11.61
N ASN A 67 5.20 -4.23 -12.19
CA ASN A 67 5.19 -3.49 -13.46
C ASN A 67 3.91 -2.68 -13.72
N VAL A 68 3.39 -2.02 -12.68
CA VAL A 68 2.20 -1.20 -12.82
C VAL A 68 2.48 -0.06 -13.81
N PRO A 69 1.53 0.29 -14.70
CA PRO A 69 1.74 1.29 -15.73
C PRO A 69 1.88 2.71 -15.14
N PHE A 70 1.31 2.93 -13.96
CA PHE A 70 1.41 4.19 -13.21
C PHE A 70 1.10 3.93 -11.74
N THR A 71 1.72 4.70 -10.84
CA THR A 71 1.38 4.68 -9.42
C THR A 71 1.38 6.08 -8.81
N TYR A 72 0.49 6.31 -7.85
CA TYR A 72 0.47 7.52 -7.02
C TYR A 72 0.29 7.16 -5.55
N VAL A 73 0.97 7.91 -4.67
CA VAL A 73 0.88 7.71 -3.22
C VAL A 73 0.25 8.94 -2.57
N ALA A 74 -0.90 8.75 -1.93
CA ALA A 74 -1.69 9.81 -1.33
C ALA A 74 -1.79 9.68 0.19
N MET A 75 -1.89 10.81 0.89
CA MET A 75 -2.08 10.82 2.35
C MET A 75 -3.50 10.40 2.72
N GLN A 76 -3.61 9.46 3.65
CA GLN A 76 -4.91 8.93 4.12
C GLN A 76 -5.85 10.02 4.64
N ALA A 77 -5.34 10.98 5.42
CA ALA A 77 -6.14 12.08 5.96
C ALA A 77 -6.74 12.98 4.87
N VAL A 78 -5.99 13.21 3.78
CA VAL A 78 -6.46 14.01 2.64
C VAL A 78 -7.56 13.26 1.89
N LEU A 79 -7.38 11.96 1.64
CA LEU A 79 -8.40 11.13 1.00
C LEU A 79 -9.68 11.04 1.85
N ALA A 80 -9.54 10.94 3.17
CA ALA A 80 -10.69 10.95 4.10
C ALA A 80 -11.46 12.28 4.02
N LEU A 81 -10.75 13.40 3.87
CA LEU A 81 -11.37 14.72 3.70
C LEU A 81 -12.16 14.79 2.38
N TYR A 82 -11.57 14.31 1.29
CA TYR A 82 -12.24 14.22 -0.01
C TYR A 82 -13.46 13.30 0.04
N ALA A 83 -13.37 12.16 0.72
CA ALA A 83 -14.51 11.26 0.92
C ALA A 83 -15.67 11.92 1.69
N ALA A 84 -15.36 12.89 2.56
CA ALA A 84 -16.35 13.70 3.27
C ALA A 84 -16.90 14.88 2.44
N GLY A 85 -16.52 15.01 1.16
CA GLY A 85 -16.92 16.12 0.29
C GLY A 85 -16.29 17.46 0.67
N ARG A 86 -15.14 17.44 1.36
CA ARG A 86 -14.45 18.63 1.85
C ARG A 86 -13.07 18.75 1.22
N SER A 87 -12.59 19.98 1.10
CA SER A 87 -11.21 20.30 0.70
C SER A 87 -10.39 20.93 1.83
N THR A 88 -11.05 21.28 2.95
CA THR A 88 -10.43 21.82 4.16
C THR A 88 -11.01 21.14 5.41
N GLY A 89 -10.17 20.89 6.41
CA GLY A 89 -10.53 20.23 7.67
C GLY A 89 -9.60 20.67 8.80
N THR A 90 -10.12 20.68 10.03
CA THR A 90 -9.43 21.07 11.27
C THR A 90 -9.05 19.87 12.10
#